data_AF-A0A498H344-F1
#
_entry.id   AF-A0A498H344-F1
#
_cell.length_a   1.000
_cell.length_b   1.000
_cell.length_c   1.000
_cell.angle_alpha   90.00
_cell.angle_beta   90.00
_cell.angle_gamma   90.00
#
_symmetry.space_group_name_H-M   'P 1'
#
loop_
_entity.id
_entity.type
_entity.pdbx_description
1 polymer ?
#
loop_
_entity_poly.entity_id
_entity_poly.type
_entity_poly.pdbx_seq_one_letter_code
_entity_poly.pdbx_strand_id
1 'polypeptide(L)' 'MATIAPSEGSEYGYWYANRETLKADLSFKYAAYRAGVGNFGMNHLLITKDFGPKVRMAAILTDAPLVSG' A
#
# COMPACT_ATOMS: atom_id res chain seq x y z
N MET A 1 -19.40 2.27 -2.09
CA MET A 1 -18.68 3.24 -1.24
C MET A 1 -17.19 3.17 -1.54
N ALA A 2 -16.54 4.32 -1.76
CA ALA A 2 -15.10 4.38 -2.00
C ALA A 2 -14.43 5.39 -1.06
N THR A 3 -13.21 5.08 -0.60
CA THR A 3 -12.41 5.97 0.27
C THR A 3 -10.93 5.87 -0.07
N ILE A 4 -10.18 6.96 0.16
CA ILE A 4 -8.73 6.98 0.01
C ILE A 4 -8.12 6.26 1.22
N ALA A 5 -7.27 5.27 0.98
CA ALA A 5 -6.45 4.69 2.03
C ALA A 5 -5.38 5.72 2.42
N PRO A 6 -5.32 6.15 3.69
CA PRO A 6 -4.36 7.16 4.12
C PRO A 6 -2.93 6.61 3.96
N SER A 7 -2.13 7.24 3.10
CA SER A 7 -0.74 6.83 2.84
C SER A 7 0.25 7.33 3.89
N GLU A 8 -0.12 8.40 4.59
CA GLU A 8 0.68 9.07 5.62
C GLU A 8 -0.16 9.11 6.91
N GLY A 9 0.37 8.55 8.00
CA GLY A 9 -0.06 8.96 9.34
C GLY A 9 0.61 10.29 9.64
N SER A 10 -0.14 11.33 10.03
CA SER A 10 0.45 12.61 10.46
C SER A 10 1.52 12.39 11.53
N GLU A 11 2.42 13.37 11.68
CA GLU A 11 3.60 13.58 12.57
C GLU A 11 3.85 12.73 13.85
N TYR A 12 2.94 11.84 14.25
CA TYR A 12 3.06 10.83 15.30
C TYR A 12 2.66 9.40 14.87
N GLY A 13 2.48 9.11 13.57
CA GLY A 13 2.63 7.78 12.94
C GLY A 13 1.64 6.64 13.25
N TYR A 14 0.67 6.78 14.17
CA TYR A 14 -0.02 5.59 14.72
C TYR A 14 -1.56 5.64 14.79
N TRP A 15 -2.27 6.57 14.14
CA TRP A 15 -3.73 6.62 14.25
C TRP A 15 -4.47 5.43 13.62
N TYR A 16 -3.84 4.72 12.67
CA TYR A 16 -4.40 3.56 11.96
C TYR A 16 -3.67 2.24 12.24
N ALA A 17 -2.68 2.28 13.13
CA ALA A 17 -1.95 1.07 13.51
C ALA A 17 -2.44 0.60 14.87
N ASN A 18 -2.72 -0.69 14.97
CA ASN A 18 -3.01 -1.33 16.24
C ASN A 18 -1.81 -1.10 17.18
N ARG A 19 -2.02 -0.50 18.35
CA ARG A 19 -0.94 -0.04 19.23
C ARG A 19 -0.15 -1.15 19.92
N GLU A 20 -0.72 -2.35 20.02
CA GLU A 20 -0.07 -3.51 20.61
C GLU A 20 0.81 -4.23 19.59
N THR A 21 0.30 -4.37 18.36
CA THR A 21 0.97 -5.13 17.29
C THR A 21 1.77 -4.26 16.33
N LEU A 22 1.55 -2.95 16.38
CA LEU A 22 2.10 -1.94 15.47
C LEU A 22 1.77 -2.20 13.98
N LYS A 23 0.68 -2.91 13.71
CA LYS A 23 0.22 -3.25 12.36
C LYS A 23 -0.86 -2.27 11.89
N ALA A 24 -0.72 -1.79 10.67
CA ALA A 24 -1.78 -1.09 9.96
C ALA A 24 -2.76 -2.09 9.31
N ASP A 25 -3.98 -1.64 9.01
CA ASP A 25 -5.02 -2.46 8.39
C ASP A 25 -4.71 -2.84 6.92
N LEU A 26 -3.92 -2.02 6.21
CA LEU A 26 -3.60 -2.22 4.80
C LEU A 26 -2.10 -2.01 4.54
N SER A 27 -1.51 -2.94 3.79
CA SER A 27 -0.15 -2.81 3.25
C SER A 27 -0.19 -2.38 1.78
N PHE A 28 0.22 -1.15 1.50
CA PHE A 28 0.32 -0.63 0.13
C PHE A 28 1.28 -1.45 -0.74
N LYS A 29 2.43 -1.87 -0.18
CA LYS A 29 3.41 -2.68 -0.92
C LYS A 29 2.81 -4.02 -1.35
N TYR A 30 2.08 -4.68 -0.45
CA TYR A 30 1.50 -5.99 -0.74
C TYR A 30 0.31 -5.88 -1.69
N ALA A 31 -0.53 -4.85 -1.53
CA ALA A 31 -1.61 -4.57 -2.48
C ALA A 31 -1.06 -4.31 -3.89
N ALA A 32 0.00 -3.51 -4.02
CA ALA A 32 0.64 -3.21 -5.29
C ALA A 32 1.29 -4.46 -5.93
N TYR A 33 1.91 -5.33 -5.12
CA TYR A 33 2.41 -6.62 -5.58
C TYR A 33 1.29 -7.50 -6.15
N ARG A 34 0.17 -7.64 -5.42
CA ARG A 34 -0.99 -8.43 -5.88
C ARG A 34 -1.68 -7.84 -7.11
N ALA A 35 -1.61 -6.52 -7.30
CA ALA A 35 -2.13 -5.84 -8.47
C ALA A 35 -1.17 -5.85 -9.67
N GLY A 36 -0.02 -6.53 -9.58
CA GLY A 36 0.95 -6.65 -10.67
C GLY A 36 1.77 -5.37 -10.93
N VAL A 37 1.75 -4.39 -10.02
CA VAL A 37 2.46 -3.11 -10.18
C VAL A 37 3.98 -3.29 -10.08
N GLY A 38 4.45 -4.30 -9.35
CA GLY A 38 5.87 -4.58 -9.18
C GLY A 38 6.14 -5.83 -8.33
N ASN A 39 7.42 -6.13 -8.12
CA ASN A 39 7.88 -7.27 -7.31
C ASN A 39 8.65 -6.81 -6.07
N PHE A 40 8.74 -7.66 -5.05
CA PHE A 40 9.59 -7.38 -3.89
C PHE A 40 11.07 -7.57 -4.23
N GLY A 41 11.86 -6.52 -4.00
CA GLY A 41 13.33 -6.61 -4.03
C GLY A 41 13.90 -7.21 -2.74
N MET A 42 15.20 -7.52 -2.76
CA MET A 42 15.92 -7.99 -1.56
C MET A 42 15.91 -6.98 -0.41
N ASN A 43 15.74 -5.70 -0.73
CA ASN A 43 15.58 -4.60 0.23
C ASN A 43 14.14 -4.47 0.77
N HIS A 44 13.25 -5.41 0.45
CA HIS A 44 11.85 -5.43 0.87
C HIS A 44 11.03 -4.19 0.41
N LEU A 45 11.51 -3.50 -0.63
CA LEU A 45 10.77 -2.48 -1.34
C LEU A 45 10.07 -3.09 -2.55
N LEU A 46 8.95 -2.48 -2.94
CA LEU A 46 8.32 -2.78 -4.21
C LEU A 46 9.18 -2.17 -5.33
N ILE A 47 9.61 -3.00 -6.27
CA ILE A 47 10.37 -2.61 -7.45
C ILE A 47 9.43 -2.63 -8.64
N THR A 48 9.19 -1.46 -9.20
CA THR A 48 8.43 -1.30 -10.46
C THR A 48 9.37 -1.46 -11.65
N LYS A 49 8.84 -1.92 -12.78
CA LYS A 49 9.65 -2.15 -14.00
C LYS A 49 10.29 -0.85 -14.51
N ASP A 50 9.53 0.24 -14.52
CA ASP A 50 9.94 1.47 -15.21
C ASP A 50 10.66 2.48 -14.28
N PHE A 51 10.36 2.45 -12.98
CA PHE A 51 10.85 3.46 -12.02
C PHE A 51 11.63 2.88 -10.84
N GLY A 52 11.79 1.55 -10.79
CA GLY A 52 12.46 0.87 -9.69
C GLY A 52 11.73 1.10 -8.35
N PRO A 53 12.47 1.27 -7.23
CA PRO A 53 11.90 1.43 -5.89
C PRO A 53 11.42 2.85 -5.55
N LYS A 54 11.79 3.88 -6.33
CA LYS A 54 11.57 5.29 -5.95
C LYS A 54 10.18 5.76 -6.37
N VAL A 55 9.14 5.13 -5.82
CA VAL A 55 7.74 5.45 -6.12
C VAL A 55 6.96 5.70 -4.84
N ARG A 56 6.06 6.69 -4.86
CA ARG A 56 5.04 6.86 -3.83
C ARG A 56 3.81 6.06 -4.21
N MET A 57 3.22 5.39 -3.23
CA MET A 57 2.03 4.55 -3.43
C MET A 57 0.84 5.19 -2.72
N ALA A 58 -0.31 5.11 -3.36
CA ALA A 58 -1.62 5.43 -2.78
C ALA A 58 -2.60 4.35 -3.23
N ALA A 59 -3.72 4.22 -2.52
CA ALA A 59 -4.74 3.22 -2.82
C ALA A 59 -6.12 3.80 -2.53
N ILE A 60 -7.11 3.31 -3.28
CA ILE A 60 -8.52 3.60 -3.07
C ILE A 60 -9.17 2.29 -2.68
N LEU A 61 -9.78 2.24 -1.50
CA LEU A 61 -10.61 1.13 -1.08
C LEU A 61 -12.01 1.34 -1.64
N THR A 62 -12.53 0.36 -2.38
CA THR A 62 -13.84 0.44 -3.02
C THR A 62 -14.50 -0.94 -3.03
N ASP A 63 -15.83 -0.95 -2.95
CA ASP A 63 -16.70 -2.11 -3.15
C ASP A 63 -17.11 -2.31 -4.62
N ALA A 64 -16.68 -1.41 -5.51
CA ALA A 64 -16.97 -1.51 -6.93
C ALA A 64 -16.43 -2.83 -7.51
N PRO A 65 -17.20 -3.55 -8.34
CA PRO A 65 -16.77 -4.82 -8.92
C PRO A 65 -15.77 -4.57 -10.06
N LEU A 66 -14.50 -4.40 -9.71
CA LEU A 66 -13.40 -4.24 -10.64
C LEU A 66 -12.82 -5.60 -11.02
N VAL A 67 -12.38 -5.74 -12.26
CA VAL A 67 -11.65 -6.93 -12.71
C VAL A 67 -10.22 -6.85 -12.17
N SER A 68 -9.76 -7.90 -11.50
CA SER A 68 -8.35 -8.03 -11.12
C SER A 68 -7.50 -8.30 -12.36
N GLY A 69 -6.38 -7.58 -12.50
CA GLY A 69 -5.38 -7.82 -13.54
C GLY A 69 -4.58 -9.11 -13.31
#